data_AF-A0A3D6CJQ8-F1
#
_entry.id   AF-A0A3D6CJQ8-F1
#
_cell.length_a   1.000
_cell.length_b   1.000
_cell.length_c   1.000
_cell.angle_alpha   90.00
_cell.angle_beta   90.00
_cell.angle_gamma   90.00
#
_symmetry.space_group_name_H-M   'P 1'
#
loop_
_entity.id
_entity.type
_entity.pdbx_description
1 polymer ?
#
loop_
_entity_poly.entity_id
_entity_poly.type
_entity_poly.pdbx_seq_one_letter_code
_entity_poly.pdbx_strand_id
1 'polypeptide(L)'
;KSFCSTLNIEADVFSSEHFYTEREDLAAFFKGKKQFLMEHFYRNMRKKHQILMVDKQPEGGKWNYDASNRKKWKGEALIPQEITFDLNVSGILAEIKKAGIKTIGKINPNYFEYPISRAQALLQLAYFCEHLLVHFGDYQDAMHTDKIYLFHSRISFAMNSKII
;
A
#
# COMPACT_ATOMS: atom_id res chain seq x y z
N LYS A 1 18.79 -16.39 4.22
CA LYS A 1 19.40 -17.73 4.06
C LYS A 1 20.86 -17.71 4.50
N SER A 2 21.75 -16.94 3.84
CA SER A 2 23.16 -16.84 4.25
C SER A 2 23.38 -16.40 5.71
N PHE A 3 22.58 -15.46 6.22
CA PHE A 3 22.66 -15.02 7.62
C PHE A 3 22.40 -16.16 8.62
N CYS A 4 21.43 -17.04 8.38
CA CYS A 4 21.17 -18.16 9.30
C CYS A 4 22.37 -19.11 9.36
N SER A 5 23.10 -19.28 8.25
CA SER A 5 24.32 -20.09 8.21
C SER A 5 25.48 -19.49 9.01
N THR A 6 25.40 -18.23 9.45
CA THR A 6 26.43 -17.61 10.32
C THR A 6 26.10 -17.75 11.81
N LEU A 7 24.97 -18.35 12.16
CA LEU A 7 24.54 -18.50 13.55
C LEU A 7 25.05 -19.83 14.11
N ASN A 8 25.52 -19.81 15.36
CA ASN A 8 25.94 -21.01 16.09
C ASN A 8 24.76 -21.73 16.78
N ILE A 9 23.53 -21.41 16.37
CA ILE A 9 22.29 -21.98 16.90
C ILE A 9 21.48 -22.55 15.73
N GLU A 10 20.61 -23.51 16.03
CA GLU A 10 19.64 -24.01 15.07
C GLU A 10 18.75 -22.85 14.58
N ALA A 11 18.62 -22.72 13.26
CA ALA A 11 17.94 -21.61 12.65
C ALA A 11 17.33 -22.01 11.31
N ASP A 12 16.08 -21.61 11.11
CA ASP A 12 15.34 -21.83 9.87
C ASP A 12 14.94 -20.51 9.19
N VAL A 13 14.63 -20.60 7.90
CA VAL A 13 14.19 -19.46 7.08
C VAL A 13 12.82 -19.74 6.50
N PHE A 14 11.88 -18.84 6.78
CA PHE A 14 10.51 -18.91 6.27
C PHE A 14 10.23 -17.80 5.25
N SER A 15 9.26 -18.07 4.36
CA SER A 15 8.70 -17.03 3.50
C SER A 15 7.96 -15.97 4.33
N SER A 16 7.91 -14.74 3.81
CA SER A 16 7.11 -13.69 4.41
C SER A 16 5.68 -13.81 3.89
N GLU A 17 4.71 -14.02 4.78
CA GLU A 17 3.27 -14.10 4.42
C GLU A 17 2.67 -12.78 3.92
N HIS A 18 3.48 -11.71 3.91
CA HIS A 18 3.08 -10.37 3.51
C HIS A 18 2.94 -10.16 1.98
N PHE A 19 3.42 -11.11 1.16
CA PHE A 19 3.33 -11.02 -0.29
C PHE A 19 2.38 -12.09 -0.84
N TYR A 20 1.59 -11.72 -1.86
CA TYR A 20 0.74 -12.66 -2.61
C TYR A 20 1.53 -13.66 -3.48
N THR A 21 2.86 -13.59 -3.44
CA THR A 21 3.79 -14.36 -4.28
C THR A 21 4.85 -14.99 -3.40
N GLU A 22 5.25 -16.21 -3.77
CA GLU A 22 6.46 -16.80 -3.23
C GLU A 22 7.71 -16.18 -3.86
N ARG A 23 8.86 -16.37 -3.20
CA ARG A 23 10.14 -15.80 -3.61
C ARG A 23 10.49 -16.06 -5.08
N GLU A 24 10.17 -17.25 -5.58
CA GLU A 24 10.56 -17.68 -6.93
C GLU A 24 9.44 -17.53 -7.97
N ASP A 25 8.24 -17.10 -7.58
CA ASP A 25 7.08 -17.00 -8.48
C ASP A 25 7.37 -16.12 -9.70
N LEU A 26 8.01 -14.96 -9.47
CA LEU A 26 8.34 -14.01 -10.54
C LEU A 26 9.38 -14.60 -11.51
N ALA A 27 10.42 -15.24 -10.98
CA ALA A 27 11.47 -15.88 -11.77
C ALA A 27 10.91 -17.03 -12.62
N ALA A 28 10.04 -17.86 -12.03
CA ALA A 28 9.35 -18.92 -12.73
C ALA A 28 8.43 -18.38 -13.83
N PHE A 29 7.63 -17.35 -13.54
CA PHE A 29 6.67 -16.78 -14.48
C PHE A 29 7.33 -16.18 -15.73
N PHE A 30 8.51 -15.59 -15.59
CA PHE A 30 9.25 -14.97 -16.69
C PHE A 30 10.37 -15.83 -17.28
N LYS A 31 10.55 -17.07 -16.82
CA LYS A 31 11.58 -17.98 -17.35
C LYS A 31 11.46 -18.12 -18.87
N GLY A 32 12.54 -17.81 -19.58
CA GLY A 32 12.60 -17.88 -21.05
C GLY A 32 11.86 -16.77 -21.80
N LYS A 33 11.21 -15.82 -21.12
CA LYS A 33 10.55 -14.68 -21.75
C LYS A 33 11.55 -13.57 -22.04
N LYS A 34 11.44 -12.95 -23.21
CA LYS A 34 12.29 -11.81 -23.61
C LYS A 34 11.86 -10.47 -23.01
N GLN A 35 10.62 -10.38 -22.52
CA GLN A 35 10.04 -9.13 -22.00
C GLN A 35 9.34 -9.37 -20.65
N PHE A 36 9.51 -8.40 -19.75
CA PHE A 36 8.95 -8.39 -18.41
C PHE A 36 7.81 -7.35 -18.34
N LEU A 37 6.61 -7.73 -18.77
CA LEU A 37 5.45 -6.86 -18.74
C LEU A 37 4.61 -7.12 -17.48
N MET A 38 4.44 -6.07 -16.67
CA MET A 38 3.63 -6.11 -15.44
C MET A 38 2.21 -6.59 -15.72
N GLU A 39 1.59 -6.15 -16.82
CA GLU A 39 0.22 -6.55 -17.17
C GLU A 39 0.06 -8.07 -17.28
N HIS A 40 1.00 -8.78 -17.91
CA HIS A 40 0.94 -10.23 -17.99
C HIS A 40 1.01 -10.89 -16.61
N PHE A 41 1.87 -10.37 -15.74
CA PHE A 41 2.02 -10.86 -14.38
C PHE A 41 0.76 -10.57 -13.55
N TYR A 42 0.20 -9.36 -13.65
CA TYR A 42 -1.04 -8.97 -12.99
C TYR A 42 -2.22 -9.86 -13.37
N ARG A 43 -2.42 -10.15 -14.66
CA ARG A 43 -3.46 -11.09 -15.13
C ARG A 43 -3.28 -12.48 -14.54
N ASN A 44 -2.03 -12.96 -14.44
CA ASN A 44 -1.70 -14.23 -13.80
C ASN A 44 -2.05 -14.22 -12.30
N MET A 45 -1.72 -13.13 -11.60
CA MET A 45 -2.04 -12.97 -10.18
C MET A 45 -3.53 -12.94 -9.91
N ARG A 46 -4.33 -12.26 -10.74
CA ARG A 46 -5.79 -12.28 -10.64
C ARG A 46 -6.36 -13.68 -10.81
N LYS A 47 -5.87 -14.45 -11.78
CA LYS A 47 -6.28 -15.85 -11.98
C LYS A 47 -5.86 -16.74 -10.81
N LYS A 48 -4.63 -16.59 -10.30
CA LYS A 48 -4.12 -17.39 -9.16
C LYS A 48 -4.98 -17.19 -7.91
N HIS A 49 -5.37 -15.94 -7.64
CA HIS A 49 -6.06 -15.55 -6.40
C HIS A 49 -7.55 -15.31 -6.55
N GLN A 50 -8.12 -15.54 -7.74
CA GLN A 50 -9.53 -15.36 -8.05
C GLN A 50 -10.09 -13.96 -7.73
N ILE A 51 -9.25 -12.92 -7.89
CA ILE A 51 -9.65 -11.54 -7.59
C ILE A 51 -10.34 -10.89 -8.79
N LEU A 52 -11.60 -10.50 -8.60
CA LEU A 52 -12.50 -9.95 -9.62
C LEU A 52 -12.66 -10.90 -10.82
N MET A 53 -12.72 -12.21 -10.59
CA MET A 53 -12.83 -13.20 -11.67
C MET A 53 -14.23 -13.79 -11.72
N VAL A 54 -14.76 -13.98 -12.93
CA VAL A 54 -15.96 -14.79 -13.18
C VAL A 54 -15.50 -15.99 -14.01
N ASP A 55 -15.49 -17.16 -13.39
CA ASP A 55 -14.84 -18.38 -13.89
C ASP A 55 -13.37 -18.12 -14.29
N LYS A 56 -13.07 -18.16 -15.60
CA LYS A 56 -11.73 -17.97 -16.17
C LYS A 56 -11.54 -16.59 -16.80
N GLN A 57 -12.56 -15.73 -16.75
CA GLN A 57 -12.58 -14.42 -17.39
C GLN A 57 -12.58 -13.29 -16.35
N PRO A 58 -12.01 -12.12 -16.68
CA PRO A 58 -12.08 -10.99 -15.78
C PRO A 58 -13.53 -10.51 -15.66
N GLU A 59 -13.96 -10.24 -14.43
CA GLU A 59 -15.22 -9.53 -14.17
C GLU A 59 -15.27 -8.21 -14.96
N GLY A 60 -16.43 -7.90 -15.54
CA GLY A 60 -16.60 -6.75 -16.43
C GLY A 60 -16.01 -6.91 -17.85
N GLY A 61 -15.37 -8.05 -18.16
CA GLY A 61 -14.91 -8.40 -19.51
C GLY A 61 -13.60 -7.74 -19.95
N LYS A 62 -13.00 -6.88 -19.12
CA LYS A 62 -11.68 -6.26 -19.39
C LYS A 62 -10.71 -6.54 -18.25
N TRP A 63 -9.44 -6.72 -18.61
CA TRP A 63 -8.38 -6.91 -17.62
C TRP A 63 -7.99 -5.62 -16.92
N ASN A 64 -8.09 -4.48 -17.59
CA ASN A 64 -7.61 -3.19 -17.10
C ASN A 64 -8.56 -2.04 -17.54
N TYR A 65 -8.79 -1.09 -16.62
CA TYR A 65 -9.59 0.12 -16.82
C TYR A 65 -8.76 1.42 -16.62
N ASP A 66 -7.42 1.34 -16.61
CA ASP A 66 -6.48 2.47 -16.39
C ASP A 66 -6.77 3.69 -17.27
N ALA A 67 -7.18 3.47 -18.52
CA ALA A 67 -7.53 4.56 -19.43
C ALA A 67 -8.70 5.43 -18.92
N SER A 68 -9.56 4.89 -18.06
CA SER A 68 -10.68 5.60 -17.45
C SER A 68 -10.28 6.39 -16.19
N ASN A 69 -9.09 6.19 -15.65
CA ASN A 69 -8.66 6.71 -14.34
C ASN A 69 -8.00 8.11 -14.39
N ARG A 70 -8.35 8.91 -15.40
CA ARG A 70 -7.63 10.14 -15.77
C ARG A 70 -8.49 11.41 -15.69
N LYS A 71 -9.61 11.36 -14.96
CA LYS A 71 -10.47 12.55 -14.82
C LYS A 71 -9.76 13.58 -13.95
N LYS A 72 -9.94 14.85 -14.30
CA LYS A 72 -9.53 15.97 -13.44
C LYS A 72 -10.57 16.14 -12.33
N TRP A 73 -10.11 16.39 -11.12
CA TRP A 73 -10.99 16.78 -10.02
C TRP A 73 -11.11 18.30 -9.97
N LYS A 74 -12.33 18.84 -10.05
CA LYS A 74 -12.60 20.30 -9.96
C LYS A 74 -13.50 20.64 -8.77
N GLY A 75 -13.56 19.75 -7.78
CA GLY A 75 -14.37 19.92 -6.57
C GLY A 75 -15.81 19.38 -6.68
N GLU A 76 -16.16 18.68 -7.76
CA GLU A 76 -17.53 18.15 -7.95
C GLU A 76 -17.82 16.97 -7.01
N ALA A 77 -16.83 16.12 -6.76
CA ALA A 77 -16.92 15.03 -5.79
C ALA A 77 -16.43 15.51 -4.42
N LEU A 78 -17.31 15.43 -3.42
CA LEU A 78 -16.95 15.76 -2.04
C LEU A 78 -15.92 14.76 -1.53
N ILE A 79 -14.79 15.27 -1.03
CA ILE A 79 -13.82 14.48 -0.26
C ILE A 79 -14.25 14.57 1.20
N PRO A 80 -14.66 13.45 1.84
CA PRO A 80 -15.05 13.46 3.25
C PRO A 80 -13.89 13.90 4.14
N GLN A 81 -14.22 14.31 5.36
CA GLN A 81 -13.20 14.69 6.35
C GLN A 81 -12.27 13.49 6.60
N GLU A 82 -10.97 13.76 6.52
CA GLU A 82 -9.97 12.72 6.73
C GLU A 82 -10.03 12.13 8.14
N ILE A 83 -9.77 10.83 8.22
CA ILE A 83 -9.48 10.19 9.50
C ILE A 83 -8.09 10.63 9.97
N THR A 84 -8.01 11.10 11.21
CA THR A 84 -6.75 11.36 11.91
C THR A 84 -6.76 10.57 13.22
N PHE A 85 -5.57 10.19 13.69
CA PHE A 85 -5.39 9.54 14.98
C PHE A 85 -4.88 10.49 16.06
N ASP A 86 -4.44 11.70 15.68
CA ASP A 86 -3.96 12.79 16.55
C ASP A 86 -3.05 12.29 17.68
N LEU A 87 -2.04 11.49 17.31
CA LEU A 87 -1.22 10.78 18.27
C LEU A 87 -0.09 11.68 18.79
N ASN A 88 0.13 11.66 20.11
CA ASN A 88 1.29 12.28 20.71
C ASN A 88 2.51 11.34 20.63
N VAL A 89 3.53 11.74 19.85
CA VAL A 89 4.79 11.02 19.64
C VAL A 89 6.00 11.83 20.13
N SER A 90 5.77 12.82 21.00
CA SER A 90 6.81 13.74 21.49
C SER A 90 7.96 13.01 22.22
N GLY A 91 7.66 11.95 22.97
CA GLY A 91 8.67 11.12 23.65
C GLY A 91 9.63 10.45 22.67
N ILE A 92 9.10 9.78 21.64
CA ILE A 92 9.91 9.12 20.60
C ILE A 92 10.76 10.15 19.83
N LEU A 93 10.19 11.31 19.52
CA LEU A 93 10.95 12.37 18.85
C LEU A 93 12.12 12.88 19.72
N ALA A 94 11.95 12.96 21.04
CA ALA A 94 13.01 13.36 21.96
C ALA A 94 14.15 12.32 21.98
N GLU A 95 13.84 11.03 21.97
CA GLU A 95 14.83 9.96 21.88
C GLU A 95 15.65 10.01 20.59
N ILE A 96 14.98 10.18 19.44
CA ILE A 96 15.64 10.31 18.14
C ILE A 96 16.59 11.52 18.12
N LYS A 97 16.17 12.65 18.69
CA LYS A 97 17.01 13.85 18.81
C LYS A 97 18.21 13.61 19.72
N LYS A 98 18.01 12.96 20.87
CA LYS A 98 19.09 12.63 21.82
C LYS A 98 20.13 11.69 21.19
N ALA A 99 19.71 10.80 20.31
CA ALA A 99 20.60 9.92 19.56
C ALA A 99 21.43 10.64 18.48
N GLY A 100 21.21 11.94 18.24
CA GLY A 100 21.96 12.73 17.26
C GLY A 100 21.67 12.34 15.80
N ILE A 101 20.55 11.67 15.54
CA ILE A 101 20.17 11.21 14.20
C ILE A 101 19.79 12.43 13.35
N LYS A 102 20.53 12.64 12.26
CA LYS A 102 20.19 13.66 11.26
C LYS A 102 18.99 13.19 10.44
N THR A 103 17.94 14.00 10.37
CA THR A 103 16.69 13.67 9.69
C THR A 103 16.30 14.76 8.69
N ILE A 104 15.42 14.42 7.76
CA ILE A 104 14.78 15.35 6.83
C ILE A 104 13.28 15.42 7.09
N GLY A 105 12.66 16.54 6.70
CA GLY A 105 11.22 16.75 6.87
C GLY A 105 10.86 17.46 8.17
N LYS A 106 9.55 17.62 8.40
CA LYS A 106 8.96 18.25 9.58
C LYS A 106 7.90 17.31 10.15
N ILE A 107 7.74 17.34 11.46
CA ILE A 107 6.72 16.57 12.18
C ILE A 107 6.04 17.48 13.20
N ASN A 108 4.73 17.32 13.35
CA ASN A 108 4.01 17.82 14.50
C ASN A 108 3.89 16.70 15.54
N PRO A 109 4.71 16.68 16.61
CA PRO A 109 4.76 15.56 17.54
C PRO A 109 3.51 15.42 18.40
N ASN A 110 2.63 16.42 18.44
CA ASN A 110 1.37 16.35 19.19
C ASN A 110 0.21 15.80 18.35
N TYR A 111 0.37 15.75 17.03
CA TYR A 111 -0.68 15.38 16.06
C TYR A 111 -0.07 14.53 14.96
N PHE A 112 0.40 13.34 15.31
CA PHE A 112 0.94 12.40 14.34
C PHE A 112 -0.20 11.65 13.64
N GLU A 113 -0.20 11.72 12.30
CA GLU A 113 -1.36 11.37 11.46
C GLU A 113 -1.42 9.88 11.06
N TYR A 114 -0.30 9.15 11.10
CA TYR A 114 -0.26 7.78 10.60
C TYR A 114 -0.71 6.76 11.66
N PRO A 115 -1.32 5.64 11.24
CA PRO A 115 -1.67 4.57 12.16
C PRO A 115 -0.41 3.93 12.75
N ILE A 116 -0.38 3.77 14.07
CA ILE A 116 0.73 3.12 14.80
C ILE A 116 0.37 1.73 15.32
N SER A 117 -0.86 1.28 15.04
CA SER A 117 -1.37 -0.02 15.47
C SER A 117 -2.21 -0.67 14.37
N ARG A 118 -2.37 -1.99 14.46
CA ARG A 118 -3.22 -2.76 13.53
C ARG A 118 -4.67 -2.27 13.54
N ALA A 119 -5.22 -1.98 14.72
CA ALA A 119 -6.58 -1.47 14.84
C ALA A 119 -6.77 -0.16 14.07
N GLN A 120 -5.84 0.79 14.22
CA GLN A 120 -5.87 2.07 13.50
C GLN A 120 -5.68 1.89 11.99
N ALA A 121 -4.76 1.01 11.57
CA ALA A 121 -4.56 0.73 10.15
C ALA A 121 -5.80 0.10 9.50
N LEU A 122 -6.53 -0.75 10.22
CA LEU A 122 -7.82 -1.30 9.77
C LEU A 122 -8.91 -0.23 9.70
N LEU A 123 -8.94 0.73 10.64
CA LEU A 123 -9.85 1.88 10.55
C LEU A 123 -9.54 2.75 9.31
N GLN A 124 -8.26 3.01 9.02
CA GLN A 124 -7.85 3.73 7.80
C GLN A 124 -8.27 2.99 6.53
N LEU A 125 -8.11 1.67 6.50
CA LEU A 125 -8.54 0.83 5.37
C LEU A 125 -10.07 0.85 5.21
N ALA A 126 -10.82 0.68 6.30
CA ALA A 126 -12.27 0.75 6.28
C ALA A 126 -12.75 2.12 5.77
N TYR A 127 -12.19 3.20 6.30
CA TYR A 127 -12.47 4.57 5.85
C TYR A 127 -12.24 4.73 4.33
N PHE A 128 -11.12 4.22 3.81
CA PHE A 128 -10.85 4.24 2.38
C PHE A 128 -11.92 3.48 1.58
N CYS A 129 -12.23 2.24 1.98
CA CYS A 129 -13.20 1.40 1.29
C CYS A 129 -14.61 2.01 1.30
N GLU A 130 -15.02 2.60 2.42
CA GLU A 130 -16.37 3.16 2.60
C GLU A 130 -16.54 4.52 1.92
N HIS A 131 -15.50 5.35 1.91
CA HIS A 131 -15.65 6.77 1.55
C HIS A 131 -14.89 7.21 0.30
N LEU A 132 -13.73 6.59 0.01
CA LEU A 132 -12.82 7.09 -1.02
C LEU A 132 -12.73 6.19 -2.24
N LEU A 133 -12.85 4.87 -2.05
CA LEU A 133 -12.66 3.87 -3.10
C LEU A 133 -13.55 4.10 -4.32
N VAL A 134 -14.78 4.56 -4.11
CA VAL A 134 -15.75 4.89 -5.18
C VAL A 134 -15.20 5.91 -6.19
N HIS A 135 -14.31 6.80 -5.76
CA HIS A 135 -13.72 7.86 -6.58
C HIS A 135 -12.22 7.67 -6.81
N PHE A 136 -11.61 6.60 -6.27
CA PHE A 136 -10.18 6.33 -6.38
C PHE A 136 -9.74 6.24 -7.85
N GLY A 137 -10.45 5.47 -8.66
CA GLY A 137 -10.13 5.31 -10.08
C GLY A 137 -10.27 6.63 -10.83
N ASP A 138 -11.44 7.27 -10.72
CA ASP A 138 -11.76 8.52 -11.43
C ASP A 138 -10.65 9.58 -11.32
N TYR A 139 -10.11 9.78 -10.11
CA TYR A 139 -9.17 10.84 -9.81
C TYR A 139 -7.76 10.35 -9.45
N GLN A 140 -7.39 9.15 -9.89
CA GLN A 140 -6.10 8.52 -9.54
C GLN A 140 -4.89 9.38 -9.92
N ASP A 141 -4.95 10.04 -11.08
CA ASP A 141 -3.89 10.89 -11.63
C ASP A 141 -4.09 12.38 -11.32
N ALA A 142 -5.15 12.75 -10.60
CA ALA A 142 -5.43 14.15 -10.30
C ALA A 142 -4.45 14.68 -9.25
N MET A 143 -4.10 15.97 -9.37
CA MET A 143 -3.32 16.69 -8.37
C MET A 143 -4.03 18.00 -8.04
N HIS A 144 -3.97 18.41 -6.77
CA HIS A 144 -4.59 19.64 -6.29
C HIS A 144 -3.70 20.30 -5.23
N THR A 145 -3.62 21.63 -5.21
CA THR A 145 -2.78 22.37 -4.25
C THR A 145 -3.25 22.22 -2.81
N ASP A 146 -4.58 22.24 -2.62
CA ASP A 146 -5.18 22.28 -1.28
C ASP A 146 -5.61 20.91 -0.75
N LYS A 147 -5.56 19.88 -1.60
CA LYS A 147 -6.02 18.52 -1.28
C LYS A 147 -4.91 17.53 -1.62
N ILE A 148 -3.99 17.38 -0.67
CA ILE A 148 -2.76 16.59 -0.85
C ILE A 148 -3.00 15.08 -1.01
N TYR A 149 -4.12 14.56 -0.52
CA TYR A 149 -4.42 13.12 -0.54
C TYR A 149 -5.53 12.71 -1.52
N LEU A 150 -6.39 13.64 -1.95
CA LEU A 150 -7.59 13.36 -2.74
C LEU A 150 -8.33 12.10 -2.22
N PHE A 151 -8.44 11.08 -3.08
CA PHE A 151 -9.15 9.83 -2.79
C PHE A 151 -8.19 8.65 -2.56
N HIS A 152 -6.91 8.92 -2.23
CA HIS A 152 -5.93 7.87 -1.97
C HIS A 152 -6.13 7.23 -0.59
N SER A 153 -5.81 5.94 -0.49
CA SER A 153 -6.05 5.11 0.70
C SER A 153 -5.19 5.45 1.91
N ARG A 154 -4.01 6.04 1.72
CA ARG A 154 -3.02 6.34 2.77
C ARG A 154 -2.57 5.12 3.61
N ILE A 155 -2.73 3.89 3.10
CA ILE A 155 -2.36 2.65 3.82
C ILE A 155 -0.93 2.15 3.55
N SER A 156 -0.17 2.82 2.67
CA SER A 156 1.15 2.33 2.22
C SER A 156 2.15 2.15 3.37
N PHE A 157 2.17 3.09 4.32
CA PHE A 157 3.00 2.98 5.53
C PHE A 157 2.63 1.74 6.34
N ALA A 158 1.33 1.55 6.61
CA ALA A 158 0.85 0.43 7.42
C ALA A 158 1.16 -0.93 6.77
N MET A 159 1.01 -1.05 5.44
CA MET A 159 1.39 -2.24 4.70
C MET A 159 2.91 -2.48 4.79
N ASN A 160 3.73 -1.50 4.41
CA ASN A 160 5.18 -1.69 4.31
C ASN A 160 5.86 -1.93 5.67
N SER A 161 5.26 -1.46 6.76
CA SER A 161 5.70 -1.73 8.14
C SER A 161 5.07 -2.98 8.75
N LYS A 162 4.33 -3.79 7.97
CA LYS A 162 3.66 -5.03 8.38
C LYS A 162 2.68 -4.86 9.54
N ILE A 163 2.07 -3.68 9.64
CA ILE A 163 0.97 -3.43 10.58
C ILE A 163 -0.29 -4.13 10.08
N ILE A 164 -0.52 -4.11 8.76
CA ILE A 164 -1.56 -4.84 8.05
C ILE A 164 -1.00 -5.66 6.91
#